data_AF-A0A949HTT4-F1
#
_entry.id   AF-A0A949HTT4-F1
#
_cell.length_a   1.000
_cell.length_b   1.000
_cell.length_c   1.000
_cell.angle_alpha   90.00
_cell.angle_beta   90.00
_cell.angle_gamma   90.00
#
_symmetry.space_group_name_H-M   'P 1'
#
loop_
_entity.id
_entity.type
_entity.pdbx_description
1 polymer ?
#
loop_
_entity_poly.entity_id
_entity_poly.type
_entity_poly.pdbx_seq_one_letter_code
_entity_poly.pdbx_strand_id
1 'polypeptide(L)'
;MKHMHMLCVEFNALMKEAGWTNAEAARRLDLNRASVGKFVRGLTPPSPRTVRLFRLILADRKNAGGTEYGREFGVAPWQRRILAAMEGLDYSDRDRIVHAIETMAEGFPRRHLSYRKRLQAFRQPEESASGQ
;
A
#
# COMPACT_ATOMS: atom_id res chain seq x y z
N MET A 1 19.70 29.31 9.36
CA MET A 1 19.04 28.30 8.50
C MET A 1 17.59 28.72 8.32
N LYS A 2 17.08 28.87 7.09
CA LYS A 2 15.66 29.20 6.87
C LYS A 2 14.81 28.03 7.36
N HIS A 3 14.02 28.22 8.41
CA HIS A 3 13.08 27.20 8.86
C HIS A 3 12.06 26.94 7.75
N MET A 4 12.09 25.72 7.20
CA MET A 4 11.11 25.29 6.21
C MET A 4 9.79 25.02 6.91
N HIS A 5 8.70 25.55 6.37
CA HIS A 5 7.37 25.39 6.93
C HIS A 5 6.99 23.90 7.03
N MET A 6 6.35 23.49 8.14
CA MET A 6 6.02 22.08 8.42
C MET A 6 5.24 21.42 7.27
N LEU A 7 4.27 22.13 6.69
CA LEU A 7 3.51 21.64 5.54
C LEU A 7 4.34 21.43 4.27
N CYS A 8 5.45 22.15 4.08
CA CYS A 8 6.38 21.89 2.97
C CYS A 8 7.21 20.63 3.22
N VAL A 9 7.66 20.42 4.47
CA VAL A 9 8.34 19.19 4.89
C VAL A 9 7.44 17.99 4.62
N GLU A 10 6.19 18.11 5.03
CA GLU A 10 5.21 17.06 4.86
C GLU A 10 4.88 16.80 3.39
N PHE A 11 4.66 17.84 2.60
CA PHE A 11 4.44 17.71 1.17
C PHE A 11 5.62 17.03 0.46
N ASN A 12 6.86 17.36 0.85
CA ASN A 12 8.06 16.68 0.33
C ASN A 12 8.14 15.21 0.73
N ALA A 13 7.74 14.85 1.95
CA ALA A 13 7.65 13.46 2.37
C ALA A 13 6.65 12.68 1.51
N LEU A 14 5.47 13.25 1.27
CA LEU A 14 4.44 12.65 0.41
C LEU A 14 4.90 12.53 -1.05
N MET A 15 5.62 13.53 -1.58
CA MET A 15 6.24 13.45 -2.91
C MET A 15 7.21 12.27 -3.03
N LYS A 16 8.06 12.08 -2.02
CA LYS A 16 9.03 10.98 -1.96
C LYS A 16 8.33 9.63 -1.87
N GLU A 17 7.30 9.53 -1.03
CA GLU A 17 6.49 8.30 -0.89
C GLU A 17 5.75 7.95 -2.18
N ALA A 18 5.23 8.95 -2.88
CA ALA A 18 4.50 8.76 -4.12
C ALA A 18 5.40 8.33 -5.30
N GLY A 19 6.69 8.69 -5.24
CA GLY A 19 7.64 8.58 -6.36
C GLY A 19 7.31 9.52 -7.51
N TRP A 20 6.57 10.60 -7.26
CA TRP A 20 6.05 11.47 -8.33
C TRP A 20 7.01 12.58 -8.72
N THR A 21 7.00 12.92 -10.00
CA THR A 21 7.62 14.16 -10.49
C THR A 21 6.72 15.36 -10.17
N ASN A 22 7.27 16.58 -10.18
CA ASN A 22 6.48 17.80 -10.00
C ASN A 22 5.33 17.94 -11.02
N ALA A 23 5.52 17.42 -12.24
CA ALA A 23 4.49 17.43 -13.27
C ALA A 23 3.37 16.42 -12.98
N GLU A 24 3.70 15.28 -12.39
CA GLU A 24 2.71 14.29 -12.00
C GLU A 24 1.92 14.74 -10.78
N ALA A 25 2.57 15.27 -9.75
CA ALA A 25 1.88 15.85 -8.60
C ALA A 25 0.96 17.01 -9.00
N ALA A 26 1.38 17.86 -9.94
CA ALA A 26 0.55 18.92 -10.50
C ALA A 26 -0.75 18.37 -11.13
N ARG A 27 -0.64 17.32 -11.95
CA ARG A 27 -1.80 16.67 -12.56
C ARG A 27 -2.71 15.98 -11.55
N ARG A 28 -2.14 15.22 -10.61
CA ARG A 28 -2.92 14.42 -9.63
C ARG A 28 -3.64 15.29 -8.60
N LEU A 29 -3.06 16.43 -8.24
CA LEU A 29 -3.59 17.34 -7.22
C LEU A 29 -4.37 18.52 -7.82
N ASP A 30 -4.51 18.57 -9.15
CA ASP A 30 -5.09 19.69 -9.88
C ASP A 30 -4.46 21.04 -9.50
N LEU A 31 -3.13 21.08 -9.55
CA LEU A 31 -2.31 22.24 -9.20
C LEU A 31 -1.47 22.69 -10.39
N ASN A 32 -1.13 23.97 -10.41
CA ASN A 32 -0.10 24.46 -11.31
C ASN A 32 1.28 23.89 -10.91
N ARG A 33 2.05 23.42 -11.90
CA ARG A 33 3.44 22.94 -11.74
C ARG A 33 4.35 23.96 -11.05
N ALA A 34 4.13 25.26 -11.29
CA ALA A 34 4.88 26.32 -10.62
C ALA A 34 4.62 26.33 -9.10
N SER A 35 3.38 26.10 -8.67
CA SER A 35 3.00 26.04 -7.25
C SER A 35 3.63 24.82 -6.57
N VAL A 36 3.58 23.65 -7.21
CA VAL A 36 4.26 22.44 -6.71
C VAL A 36 5.76 22.70 -6.53
N GLY A 37 6.40 23.33 -7.52
CA GLY A 37 7.82 23.69 -7.43
C GLY A 37 8.14 24.70 -6.31
N LYS A 38 7.19 25.57 -5.92
CA LYS A 38 7.35 26.47 -4.76
C LYS A 38 7.21 25.72 -3.43
N PHE A 39 6.30 24.75 -3.36
CA PHE A 39 6.09 23.90 -2.18
C PHE A 39 7.35 23.06 -1.89
N VAL A 40 7.86 22.39 -2.92
CA VAL A 40 9.04 21.52 -2.81
C VAL A 40 10.27 22.30 -2.35
N ARG A 41 10.45 23.52 -2.88
CA ARG A 41 11.56 24.42 -2.49
C ARG A 41 11.34 25.16 -1.17
N GLY A 42 10.21 24.96 -0.49
CA GLY A 42 9.88 25.63 0.76
C GLY A 42 9.64 27.13 0.63
N LEU A 43 9.39 27.65 -0.58
CA LEU A 43 9.17 29.07 -0.85
C LEU A 43 7.76 29.54 -0.45
N THR A 44 6.79 28.63 -0.50
CA THR A 44 5.41 28.90 -0.14
C THR A 44 4.84 27.62 0.48
N PRO A 45 4.11 27.70 1.61
CA PRO A 45 3.46 26.54 2.16
C PRO A 45 2.25 26.12 1.30
N PRO A 46 2.04 24.81 1.06
CA PRO A 46 0.77 24.32 0.55
C PRO A 46 -0.32 24.53 1.60
N SER A 47 -1.58 24.59 1.15
CA SER A 47 -2.71 24.64 2.08
C SER A 47 -2.84 23.30 2.83
N PRO A 48 -3.36 23.28 4.07
CA PRO A 48 -3.67 22.03 4.77
C PRO A 48 -4.60 21.11 3.98
N ARG A 49 -5.54 21.69 3.21
CA ARG A 49 -6.46 20.94 2.33
C ARG A 49 -5.71 20.21 1.21
N THR A 50 -4.71 20.84 0.62
CA THR A 50 -3.85 20.24 -0.42
C THR A 50 -3.08 19.04 0.12
N VAL A 51 -2.48 19.18 1.31
CA VAL A 51 -1.74 18.10 1.96
C VAL A 51 -2.68 16.94 2.32
N ARG A 52 -3.88 17.25 2.83
CA ARG A 52 -4.91 16.25 3.12
C ARG A 52 -5.40 15.52 1.87
N LEU A 53 -5.61 16.23 0.77
CA LEU A 53 -5.97 15.62 -0.52
C LEU A 53 -4.85 14.69 -1.01
N PHE A 54 -3.59 15.09 -0.89
CA PHE A 54 -2.47 14.24 -1.28
C PHE A 54 -2.41 12.95 -0.45
N ARG A 55 -2.54 13.05 0.87
CA ARG A 55 -2.66 11.87 1.75
C ARG A 55 -3.81 10.96 1.32
N LEU A 56 -4.98 11.52 0.99
CA LEU A 56 -6.13 10.75 0.53
C LEU A 56 -5.86 10.03 -0.79
N ILE A 57 -5.23 10.69 -1.77
CA ILE A 57 -4.89 10.04 -3.05
C ILE A 57 -3.87 8.92 -2.84
N LEU A 58 -2.91 9.08 -1.94
CA LEU A 58 -1.96 8.02 -1.61
C LEU A 58 -2.61 6.88 -0.82
N ALA A 59 -3.49 7.18 0.12
CA ALA A 59 -4.27 6.19 0.84
C ALA A 59 -5.20 5.44 -0.11
N ASP A 60 -5.86 6.14 -1.04
CA ASP A 60 -6.67 5.55 -2.09
C ASP A 60 -5.82 4.71 -3.03
N ARG A 61 -4.61 5.14 -3.42
CA ARG A 61 -3.68 4.27 -4.17
C ARG A 61 -3.29 3.01 -3.39
N LYS A 62 -3.14 3.10 -2.07
CA LYS A 62 -2.87 1.94 -1.20
C LYS A 62 -4.10 1.05 -1.01
N ASN A 63 -5.30 1.61 -1.01
CA ASN A 63 -6.58 0.94 -0.75
C ASN A 63 -7.26 0.42 -2.03
N ALA A 64 -7.16 1.13 -3.15
CA ALA A 64 -7.31 0.62 -4.51
C ALA A 64 -6.25 -0.45 -4.79
N GLY A 65 -5.16 -0.44 -4.01
CA GLY A 65 -4.27 -1.59 -3.77
C GLY A 65 -4.89 -2.75 -2.98
N GLY A 66 -6.21 -2.78 -2.78
CA GLY A 66 -6.98 -4.00 -2.53
C GLY A 66 -6.80 -5.07 -3.62
N THR A 67 -6.08 -4.74 -4.70
CA THR A 67 -5.50 -5.69 -5.67
C THR A 67 -4.00 -5.45 -5.99
N GLU A 68 -3.31 -4.50 -5.33
CA GLU A 68 -1.87 -4.20 -5.57
C GLU A 68 -0.94 -4.37 -4.36
N TYR A 69 -1.41 -4.84 -3.20
CA TYR A 69 -0.52 -5.48 -2.19
C TYR A 69 0.11 -6.80 -2.70
N GLY A 70 -0.18 -7.19 -3.94
CA GLY A 70 0.39 -8.35 -4.64
C GLY A 70 1.65 -8.08 -5.48
N ARG A 71 2.14 -6.84 -5.60
CA ARG A 71 3.25 -6.55 -6.56
C ARG A 71 4.67 -6.63 -6.00
N GLU A 72 4.87 -6.55 -4.68
CA GLU A 72 6.16 -6.91 -4.07
C GLU A 72 6.16 -8.29 -3.40
N PHE A 73 4.98 -8.83 -3.10
CA PHE A 73 4.77 -10.23 -2.71
C PHE A 73 3.53 -10.73 -3.42
N GLY A 74 3.72 -11.53 -4.49
CA GLY A 74 2.60 -12.11 -5.25
C GLY A 74 1.55 -12.71 -4.33
N VAL A 75 0.28 -12.37 -4.56
CA VAL A 75 -0.85 -13.03 -3.88
C VAL A 75 -0.71 -14.53 -4.13
N ALA A 76 -0.49 -15.30 -3.06
CA ALA A 76 -0.31 -16.73 -3.17
C ALA A 76 -1.54 -17.34 -3.85
N PRO A 77 -1.39 -18.40 -4.67
CA PRO A 77 -2.53 -19.01 -5.36
C PRO A 77 -3.73 -19.33 -4.47
N TRP A 78 -3.50 -19.71 -3.19
CA TRP A 78 -4.57 -19.97 -2.22
C TRP A 78 -5.33 -18.71 -1.79
N GLN A 79 -4.65 -17.58 -1.65
CA GLN A 79 -5.27 -16.30 -1.27
C GLN A 79 -6.22 -15.80 -2.37
N ARG A 80 -5.85 -16.00 -3.64
CA ARG A 80 -6.72 -15.66 -4.79
C ARG A 80 -8.05 -16.41 -4.75
N ARG A 81 -8.04 -17.68 -4.34
CA ARG A 81 -9.26 -18.49 -4.22
C ARG A 81 -10.21 -17.94 -3.16
N ILE A 82 -9.66 -17.47 -2.03
CA ILE A 82 -10.45 -16.87 -0.95
C ILE A 82 -11.03 -15.53 -1.40
N LEU A 83 -10.21 -14.67 -2.00
CA LEU A 83 -10.65 -13.36 -2.49
C LEU A 83 -11.75 -13.50 -3.54
N ALA A 84 -11.61 -14.43 -4.48
CA ALA A 84 -12.65 -14.73 -5.47
C ALA A 84 -13.95 -15.24 -4.83
N ALA A 85 -13.87 -16.06 -3.78
CA ALA A 85 -15.04 -16.54 -3.05
C ALA A 85 -15.76 -15.44 -2.23
N MET A 86 -15.04 -14.37 -1.88
CA MET A 86 -15.60 -13.21 -1.17
C MET A 86 -16.14 -12.13 -2.12
N GLU A 87 -15.87 -12.25 -3.42
CA GLU A 87 -16.33 -11.34 -4.45
C GLU A 87 -17.85 -11.50 -4.64
N GLY A 88 -18.60 -10.42 -4.40
CA GLY A 88 -20.08 -10.44 -4.42
C GLY A 88 -20.73 -10.48 -3.03
N LEU A 89 -19.98 -10.75 -1.96
CA LEU A 89 -20.48 -10.61 -0.59
C LEU A 89 -20.51 -9.15 -0.17
N ASP A 90 -21.45 -8.79 0.72
CA ASP A 90 -21.47 -7.48 1.35
C ASP A 90 -20.37 -7.36 2.42
N TYR A 91 -20.15 -6.13 2.91
CA TYR A 91 -19.11 -5.87 3.89
C TYR A 91 -19.32 -6.64 5.20
N SER A 92 -20.57 -6.80 5.63
CA SER A 92 -20.90 -7.47 6.90
C SER A 92 -20.65 -8.97 6.85
N ASP A 93 -20.92 -9.60 5.71
CA ASP A 93 -20.67 -11.03 5.50
C ASP A 93 -19.18 -11.32 5.34
N ARG A 94 -18.44 -10.41 4.66
CA ARG A 94 -16.97 -10.51 4.59
C ARG A 94 -16.34 -10.42 5.97
N ASP A 95 -16.79 -9.48 6.80
CA ASP A 95 -16.28 -9.29 8.16
C ASP A 95 -16.53 -10.52 9.05
N ARG A 96 -17.73 -11.09 8.99
CA ARG A 96 -18.08 -12.35 9.67
C ARG A 96 -17.18 -13.51 9.25
N ILE A 97 -16.91 -13.65 7.96
CA ILE A 97 -16.04 -14.70 7.43
C ILE A 97 -14.60 -14.53 7.92
N VAL A 98 -14.07 -13.30 7.90
CA VAL A 98 -12.73 -13.01 8.43
C VAL A 98 -12.64 -13.40 9.90
N HIS A 99 -13.62 -12.99 10.71
CA HIS A 99 -13.65 -13.30 12.13
C HIS A 99 -13.70 -14.83 12.40
N ALA A 100 -14.47 -15.57 11.60
CA ALA A 100 -14.52 -17.02 11.69
C ALA A 100 -13.17 -17.67 11.32
N ILE A 101 -12.51 -17.17 10.26
CA ILE A 101 -11.19 -17.65 9.84
C ILE A 101 -10.14 -17.37 10.91
N GLU A 102 -10.17 -16.20 11.54
CA GLU A 102 -9.26 -15.84 12.64
C GLU A 102 -9.44 -16.78 13.83
N THR A 103 -10.68 -17.04 14.24
CA THR A 103 -11.02 -17.98 15.31
C THR A 103 -10.51 -19.39 15.00
N MET A 104 -10.71 -19.86 13.76
CA MET A 104 -10.19 -21.16 13.33
C MET A 104 -8.66 -21.19 13.32
N ALA A 105 -8.01 -20.09 12.91
CA ALA A 105 -6.56 -19.99 12.83
C ALA A 105 -5.86 -20.05 14.20
N GLU A 106 -6.53 -19.63 15.27
CA GLU A 106 -6.03 -19.76 16.65
C GLU A 106 -5.85 -21.22 17.07
N GLY A 107 -6.62 -22.14 16.50
CA GLY A 107 -6.51 -23.58 16.76
C GLY A 107 -5.26 -24.23 16.13
N PHE A 108 -4.53 -23.53 15.27
CA PHE A 108 -3.35 -24.06 14.60
C PHE A 108 -2.05 -23.62 15.31
N PRO A 109 -1.07 -24.53 15.48
CA PRO A 109 0.20 -24.17 16.09
C PRO A 109 0.95 -23.15 15.21
N ARG A 110 1.19 -21.95 15.75
CA ARG A 110 1.99 -20.92 15.07
C ARG A 110 3.44 -21.38 14.99
N ARG A 111 3.86 -21.94 13.85
CA ARG A 111 5.29 -22.17 13.60
C ARG A 111 5.98 -20.81 13.53
N HIS A 112 6.78 -20.49 14.54
CA HIS A 112 7.61 -19.28 14.58
C HIS A 112 8.73 -19.40 13.52
N LEU A 113 8.37 -19.23 12.25
CA LEU A 113 9.37 -19.17 11.18
C LEU A 113 10.10 -17.85 11.32
N SER A 114 11.39 -17.93 11.65
CA SER A 114 12.29 -16.78 11.61
C SER A 114 12.17 -16.11 10.24
N TYR A 115 12.25 -14.78 10.20
CA TYR A 115 12.13 -13.97 8.99
C TYR A 115 12.99 -14.51 7.83
N ARG A 116 14.17 -15.05 8.16
CA ARG A 116 15.12 -15.66 7.23
C ARG A 116 14.62 -16.97 6.60
N LYS A 117 13.90 -17.81 7.35
CA LYS A 117 13.28 -19.06 6.82
C LYS A 117 12.03 -18.77 5.98
N ARG A 118 11.28 -17.70 6.29
CA ARG A 118 10.14 -17.28 5.45
C ARG A 118 10.59 -16.95 4.03
N LEU A 119 11.64 -16.15 3.87
CA LEU A 119 12.17 -15.78 2.55
C LEU A 119 12.71 -16.98 1.76
N GLN A 120 13.24 -18.02 2.42
CA GLN A 120 13.70 -19.24 1.76
C GLN A 120 12.53 -20.13 1.30
N ALA A 121 11.47 -20.26 2.10
CA ALA A 121 10.28 -21.03 1.73
C ALA A 121 9.52 -20.43 0.54
N PHE A 122 9.61 -19.12 0.32
CA PHE A 122 9.03 -18.45 -0.84
C PHE A 122 9.87 -18.56 -2.13
N ARG A 123 11.12 -19.02 -2.05
CA ARG A 123 12.06 -19.05 -3.19
C ARG A 123 12.03 -20.36 -3.99
N GLN A 124 11.37 -21.41 -3.51
CA GLN A 124 11.26 -22.67 -4.26
C GLN A 124 9.81 -23.01 -4.61
N PRO A 125 9.27 -22.47 -5.72
CA PRO A 125 8.36 -23.24 -6.54
C PRO A 125 9.19 -24.12 -7.49
N GLU A 126 8.91 -25.44 -7.49
CA GLU A 126 9.18 -26.38 -8.61
C GLU A 126 10.43 -27.27 -8.67
N GLU A 127 10.79 -28.03 -7.62
CA GLU A 127 11.69 -29.20 -7.80
C GLU A 127 11.24 -30.47 -7.04
N SER A 128 9.93 -30.79 -7.03
CA SER A 128 9.49 -32.10 -6.51
C SER A 128 8.41 -32.79 -7.34
N ALA A 129 8.20 -32.37 -8.58
CA ALA A 129 7.30 -33.03 -9.52
C ALA A 129 8.04 -33.45 -10.80
N SER A 130 9.13 -34.21 -10.66
CA SER A 130 9.69 -35.06 -11.72
C SER A 130 10.63 -36.08 -11.07
N GLY A 131 10.17 -37.31 -10.95
CA GLY A 131 10.88 -38.42 -10.32
C GLY A 131 10.03 -39.69 -10.33
N GLN A 132 9.57 -40.06 -11.54
CA GLN A 132 9.31 -41.45 -11.91
C GLN A 132 10.35 -41.83 -12.95
#